data_AF-A0AAW1TQH6-F1
#
_entry.id   AF-A0AAW1TQH6-F1
#
_cell.length_a   1.000
_cell.length_b   1.000
_cell.length_c   1.000
_cell.angle_alpha   90.00
_cell.angle_beta   90.00
_cell.angle_gamma   90.00
#
_symmetry.space_group_name_H-M   'P 1'
#
loop_
_entity.id
_entity.type
_entity.pdbx_description
1 polymer ?
#
loop_
_entity_poly.entity_id
_entity_poly.type
_entity_poly.pdbx_seq_one_letter_code
_entity_poly.pdbx_strand_id
1 'polypeptide(L)'
;MVGLHFDEEENFVFQDYLLAECNETATTNENKTMKSEELDIFSKVKHFVLDKHNGSQNAEEWINIFEKECDRLRVDLDVSKIQILRLFVAENAVEWYKATLSKLSIYATSN
;
A
#
# COMPACT_ATOMS: atom_id res chain seq x y z
N MET A 1 22.01 1.63 -23.45
CA MET A 1 22.62 1.24 -22.16
C MET A 1 22.61 2.48 -21.30
N VAL A 2 21.60 2.67 -20.45
CA VAL A 2 21.50 3.88 -19.63
C VAL A 2 22.18 3.58 -18.30
N GLY A 3 23.34 4.18 -18.11
CA GLY A 3 24.23 3.96 -16.98
C GLY A 3 24.12 5.08 -15.97
N LEU A 4 24.35 4.70 -14.71
CA LEU A 4 24.63 5.60 -13.61
C LEU A 4 25.87 6.46 -13.96
N HIS A 5 25.76 7.78 -13.89
CA HIS A 5 26.86 8.69 -14.25
C HIS A 5 26.81 9.97 -13.40
N PHE A 6 27.89 10.76 -13.46
CA PHE A 6 27.95 12.07 -12.81
C PHE A 6 27.68 13.17 -13.83
N ASP A 7 26.97 14.22 -13.44
CA ASP A 7 26.75 15.40 -14.28
C ASP A 7 27.91 16.42 -14.18
N GLU A 8 27.80 17.55 -14.89
CA GLU A 8 28.81 18.62 -14.94
C GLU A 8 29.00 19.32 -13.58
N GLU A 9 28.08 19.13 -12.64
CA GLU A 9 28.11 19.67 -11.29
C GLU A 9 28.54 18.61 -10.25
N GLU A 10 29.09 17.47 -10.72
CA GLU A 10 29.52 16.30 -9.94
C GLU A 10 28.40 15.61 -9.13
N ASN A 11 27.15 15.79 -9.52
CA ASN A 11 26.04 15.10 -8.86
C ASN A 11 25.79 13.72 -9.46
N PHE A 12 25.27 12.80 -8.64
CA PHE A 12 24.96 11.44 -9.07
C PHE A 12 23.62 11.38 -9.81
N VAL A 13 23.64 10.95 -11.07
CA VAL A 13 22.46 10.95 -11.95
C VAL A 13 22.16 9.54 -12.49
N PHE A 14 20.86 9.18 -12.50
CA PHE A 14 20.36 7.99 -13.19
C PHE A 14 19.30 8.37 -14.22
N GLN A 15 19.56 8.04 -15.48
CA GLN A 15 18.83 8.56 -16.63
C GLN A 15 18.93 10.09 -16.63
N ASP A 16 17.89 10.79 -16.20
CA ASP A 16 17.84 12.25 -16.09
C ASP A 16 17.41 12.70 -14.67
N TYR A 17 17.45 11.79 -13.69
CA TYR A 17 17.05 12.06 -12.31
C TYR A 17 18.26 12.18 -11.40
N LEU A 18 18.32 13.31 -10.69
CA LEU A 18 19.31 13.57 -9.64
C LEU A 18 19.04 12.68 -8.44
N LEU A 19 20.05 11.94 -8.00
CA LEU A 19 19.99 11.08 -6.81
C LEU A 19 20.59 11.82 -5.62
N ALA A 20 19.81 11.96 -4.55
CA ALA A 20 20.25 12.60 -3.31
C ALA A 20 20.99 11.62 -2.40
N GLU A 21 21.96 12.15 -1.64
CA GLU A 21 22.69 11.41 -0.61
C GLU A 21 21.75 11.02 0.55
N CYS A 22 21.58 9.72 0.81
CA CYS A 22 20.74 9.21 1.90
C CYS A 22 21.53 9.19 3.23
N ASN A 23 21.60 10.34 3.91
CA ASN A 23 22.09 10.40 5.28
C ASN A 23 20.93 10.03 6.22
N GLU A 24 21.12 9.05 7.12
CA GLU A 24 20.06 8.54 8.03
C GLU A 24 19.49 9.58 9.02
N THR A 25 19.83 10.86 8.87
CA THR A 25 19.21 11.95 9.63
C THR A 25 18.73 13.03 8.65
N ALA A 26 17.40 13.18 8.56
CA ALA A 26 16.63 14.14 7.77
C ALA A 26 16.32 13.75 6.30
N THR A 27 15.16 13.11 6.08
CA THR A 27 14.41 13.24 4.80
C THR A 27 12.89 13.28 5.05
N THR A 28 12.27 14.32 4.51
CA THR A 28 10.83 14.62 4.40
C THR A 28 10.71 15.10 2.95
N ASN A 29 9.98 14.47 2.03
CA ASN A 29 8.53 14.72 1.92
C ASN A 29 7.70 13.71 1.10
N GLU A 30 8.26 12.69 0.43
CA GLU A 30 7.44 11.71 -0.31
C GLU A 30 7.43 10.33 0.35
N ASN A 31 8.60 9.88 0.84
CA ASN A 31 8.71 8.63 1.61
C ASN A 31 8.20 8.75 3.06
N LYS A 32 7.98 9.98 3.55
CA LYS A 32 7.47 10.22 4.91
C LYS A 32 5.97 9.96 5.00
N THR A 33 5.22 10.28 3.93
CA THR A 33 3.77 10.11 3.89
C THR A 33 3.38 8.63 3.85
N MET A 34 4.00 7.84 2.95
CA MET A 34 3.75 6.39 2.90
C MET A 34 4.17 5.66 4.18
N LYS A 35 5.33 6.01 4.77
CA LYS A 35 5.77 5.40 6.04
C LYS A 35 4.90 5.82 7.22
N SER A 36 4.37 7.05 7.23
CA SER A 36 3.40 7.52 8.22
C SER A 36 2.05 6.82 8.10
N GLU A 37 1.57 6.63 6.87
CA GLU A 37 0.31 5.94 6.57
C GLU A 37 0.41 4.44 6.89
N GLU A 38 1.53 3.78 6.58
CA GLU A 38 1.76 2.39 7.00
C GLU A 38 1.77 2.25 8.53
N LEU A 39 2.43 3.15 9.25
CA LEU A 39 2.44 3.15 10.71
C LEU A 39 1.03 3.36 11.30
N ASP A 40 0.20 4.20 10.68
CA ASP A 40 -1.20 4.40 11.07
C ASP A 40 -2.06 3.16 10.78
N ILE A 41 -1.87 2.52 9.63
CA ILE A 41 -2.57 1.30 9.24
C ILE A 41 -2.26 0.15 10.20
N PHE A 42 -0.99 -0.10 10.51
CA PHE A 42 -0.61 -1.14 11.47
C PHE A 42 -1.15 -0.85 12.87
N SER A 43 -1.28 0.43 13.25
CA SER A 43 -1.88 0.82 14.53
C SER A 43 -3.37 0.49 14.53
N LYS A 44 -4.10 0.80 13.45
CA LYS A 44 -5.53 0.48 13.31
C LYS A 44 -5.79 -1.03 13.26
N VAL A 45 -4.98 -1.79 12.53
CA VAL A 45 -5.07 -3.25 12.38
C VAL A 45 -5.05 -3.97 13.73
N LYS A 46 -4.24 -3.50 14.70
CA LYS A 46 -4.20 -4.08 16.05
C LYS A 46 -5.52 -3.96 16.83
N HIS A 47 -6.36 -3.00 16.44
CA HIS A 47 -7.65 -2.76 17.06
C HIS A 47 -8.81 -3.45 16.35
N PHE A 48 -8.57 -4.10 15.20
CA PHE A 48 -9.57 -4.92 14.53
C PHE A 48 -9.86 -6.17 15.35
N VAL A 49 -11.14 -6.47 15.54
CA VAL A 49 -11.58 -7.73 16.15
C VAL A 49 -12.16 -8.60 15.04
N LEU A 50 -11.28 -9.06 14.15
CA LEU A 50 -11.64 -9.87 12.98
C LEU A 50 -10.58 -10.95 12.75
N ASP A 51 -11.03 -12.19 12.60
CA ASP A 51 -10.15 -13.31 12.23
C ASP A 51 -9.82 -13.29 10.75
N LYS A 52 -8.64 -13.81 10.39
CA LYS A 52 -8.24 -13.92 8.98
C LYS A 52 -9.20 -14.82 8.21
N HIS A 53 -9.55 -14.41 6.99
CA HIS A 53 -10.32 -15.23 6.08
C HIS A 53 -9.48 -16.43 5.63
N ASN A 54 -9.99 -17.63 5.90
CA ASN A 54 -9.33 -18.92 5.65
C ASN A 54 -9.95 -19.71 4.49
N GLY A 55 -10.89 -19.12 3.74
CA GLY A 55 -11.56 -19.78 2.62
C GLY A 55 -12.76 -20.67 2.98
N SER A 56 -12.96 -21.05 4.25
CA SER A 56 -14.08 -21.91 4.67
C SER A 56 -15.28 -21.16 5.24
N GLN A 57 -15.09 -19.90 5.62
CA GLN A 57 -16.12 -19.02 6.19
C GLN A 57 -16.90 -18.27 5.09
N ASN A 58 -18.16 -17.95 5.37
CA ASN A 58 -19.02 -17.20 4.45
C ASN A 58 -18.36 -15.84 4.11
N ALA A 59 -18.00 -15.64 2.84
CA ALA A 59 -17.28 -14.46 2.40
C ALA A 59 -18.11 -13.17 2.51
N GLU A 60 -19.42 -13.25 2.26
CA GLU A 60 -20.34 -12.12 2.35
C GLU A 60 -20.53 -11.69 3.81
N GLU A 61 -20.70 -12.64 4.72
CA GLU A 61 -20.81 -12.32 6.14
C GLU A 61 -19.48 -11.77 6.69
N TRP A 62 -18.36 -12.36 6.29
CA TRP A 62 -17.04 -11.91 6.72
C TRP A 62 -16.71 -10.50 6.21
N ILE A 63 -16.98 -10.18 4.94
CA ILE A 63 -16.71 -8.85 4.39
C ILE A 63 -17.61 -7.80 5.04
N ASN A 64 -18.87 -8.14 5.36
CA ASN A 64 -19.76 -7.25 6.10
C ASN A 64 -19.24 -6.95 7.52
N ILE A 65 -18.62 -7.93 8.19
CA ILE A 65 -17.98 -7.69 9.49
C ILE A 65 -16.73 -6.81 9.33
N PHE A 66 -15.93 -7.06 8.29
CA PHE A 66 -14.77 -6.22 7.96
C PHE A 66 -15.15 -4.75 7.72
N GLU A 67 -16.17 -4.48 6.91
CA GLU A 67 -16.62 -3.13 6.61
C GLU A 67 -17.14 -2.41 7.86
N LYS A 68 -17.90 -3.11 8.72
CA LYS A 68 -18.33 -2.57 10.03
C LYS A 68 -17.15 -2.20 10.93
N GLU A 69 -16.08 -3.00 10.91
CA GLU A 69 -14.87 -2.70 11.68
C GLU A 69 -14.09 -1.51 11.09
N CYS A 70 -14.06 -1.37 9.76
CA CYS A 70 -13.54 -0.17 9.10
C CYS A 70 -14.32 1.08 9.54
N ASP A 71 -15.65 1.03 9.55
CA ASP A 71 -16.48 2.14 10.00
C ASP A 71 -16.26 2.46 11.49
N ARG A 72 -16.17 1.42 12.33
CA ARG A 72 -15.89 1.57 13.78
C ARG A 72 -14.57 2.28 14.05
N LEU A 73 -13.55 1.99 13.23
CA LEU A 73 -12.20 2.55 13.35
C LEU A 73 -11.97 3.80 12.48
N ARG A 74 -13.03 4.31 11.84
CA ARG A 74 -13.01 5.47 10.93
C ARG A 74 -11.93 5.34 9.86
N VAL A 75 -11.97 4.20 9.17
CA VAL A 75 -11.15 3.96 7.97
C VAL A 75 -11.98 4.42 6.79
N ASP A 76 -11.96 5.71 6.50
CA ASP A 76 -12.86 6.32 5.53
C ASP A 76 -12.34 6.25 4.09
N LEU A 77 -11.02 6.09 3.93
CA LEU A 77 -10.37 6.05 2.62
C LEU A 77 -10.33 4.63 2.06
N ASP A 78 -10.83 4.45 0.84
CA ASP A 78 -10.86 3.13 0.17
C ASP A 78 -9.48 2.50 0.03
N VAL A 79 -8.44 3.31 -0.23
CA VAL A 79 -7.05 2.85 -0.31
C VAL A 79 -6.62 2.20 1.01
N SER A 80 -6.95 2.82 2.15
CA SER A 80 -6.65 2.28 3.48
C SER A 80 -7.45 1.00 3.77
N LYS A 81 -8.73 0.95 3.37
CA LYS A 81 -9.55 -0.27 3.48
C LYS A 81 -8.91 -1.42 2.71
N ILE A 82 -8.47 -1.20 1.47
CA ILE A 82 -7.81 -2.21 0.64
C ILE A 82 -6.50 -2.70 1.27
N GLN A 83 -5.68 -1.78 1.79
CA GLN A 83 -4.41 -2.13 2.43
C GLN A 83 -4.62 -2.96 3.71
N ILE A 84 -5.59 -2.59 4.54
CA ILE A 84 -5.96 -3.37 5.74
C ILE A 84 -6.53 -4.72 5.32
N LEU A 85 -7.45 -4.76 4.36
CA LEU A 85 -8.08 -5.99 3.86
C LEU A 85 -7.03 -7.03 3.45
N ARG A 86 -5.97 -6.61 2.76
CA ARG A 86 -4.86 -7.48 2.35
C ARG A 86 -4.20 -8.22 3.52
N LEU A 87 -4.18 -7.63 4.72
CA LEU A 87 -3.59 -8.26 5.92
C LEU A 87 -4.47 -9.35 6.53
N PHE A 88 -5.78 -9.32 6.22
CA PHE A 88 -6.81 -10.19 6.79
C PHE A 88 -7.27 -11.31 5.87
N VAL A 89 -6.88 -11.34 4.59
CA VAL A 89 -7.18 -12.48 3.70
C VAL A 89 -5.91 -13.32 3.51
N ALA A 90 -6.01 -14.65 3.64
CA ALA A 90 -4.87 -15.59 3.56
C ALA A 90 -4.11 -15.55 2.21
N GLU A 91 -2.96 -16.24 2.11
CA GLU A 91 -1.96 -16.13 1.01
C GLU A 91 -2.52 -16.21 -0.43
N ASN A 92 -3.62 -16.91 -0.64
CA ASN A 92 -4.38 -16.99 -1.89
C ASN A 92 -5.00 -15.64 -2.34
N ALA A 93 -5.10 -14.65 -1.44
CA ALA A 93 -5.54 -13.29 -1.76
C ALA A 93 -4.46 -12.43 -2.41
N VAL A 94 -3.18 -12.84 -2.34
CA VAL A 94 -2.10 -12.15 -3.07
C VAL A 94 -2.34 -12.25 -4.58
N GLU A 95 -2.86 -13.39 -5.04
CA GLU A 95 -3.24 -13.58 -6.45
C GLU A 95 -4.48 -12.74 -6.82
N TRP A 96 -5.49 -12.67 -5.95
CA TRP A 96 -6.64 -11.78 -6.14
C TRP A 96 -6.26 -10.30 -6.14
N TYR A 97 -5.38 -9.87 -5.24
CA TYR A 97 -4.88 -8.50 -5.17
C TYR A 97 -4.10 -8.14 -6.43
N LYS A 98 -3.20 -9.02 -6.89
CA LYS A 98 -2.49 -8.86 -8.17
C LYS A 98 -3.47 -8.73 -9.33
N ALA A 99 -4.46 -9.62 -9.43
CA ALA A 99 -5.47 -9.58 -10.49
C ALA A 99 -6.32 -8.30 -10.44
N THR A 100 -6.70 -7.84 -9.25
CA THR A 100 -7.49 -6.61 -9.05
C THR A 100 -6.70 -5.36 -9.43
N LEU A 101 -5.42 -5.28 -9.03
CA LEU A 101 -4.52 -4.18 -9.41
C LEU A 101 -4.32 -4.11 -10.93
N SER A 102 -4.12 -5.26 -11.58
CA SER A 102 -4.03 -5.35 -13.04
C SER A 102 -5.31 -4.86 -13.72
N LYS A 103 -6.48 -5.24 -13.19
CA LYS A 103 -7.77 -4.82 -13.75
C LYS A 103 -7.97 -3.30 -13.63
N LEU A 104 -7.64 -2.71 -12.48
CA LEU A 104 -7.75 -1.27 -12.25
C LEU A 104 -6.78 -0.45 -13.12
N SER A 105 -5.55 -0.95 -13.33
CA SER A 105 -4.57 -0.33 -14.23
C SER A 105 -5.04 -0.28 -15.69
N ILE A 106 -5.80 -1.26 -16.15
CA ILE A 106 -6.35 -1.30 -17.52
C ILE A 106 -7.46 -0.25 -17.71
N TYR A 107 -8.25 0.03 -16.66
CA TYR A 107 -9.29 1.05 -16.73
C TYR A 107 -8.75 2.48 -16.61
N ALA A 108 -7.58 2.68 -16.02
CA ALA A 108 -6.94 4.00 -15.89
C ALA A 108 -6.38 4.54 -17.23
N THR A 109 -6.18 3.69 -18.23
CA THR A 109 -5.61 4.06 -19.55
C THR A 109 -6.65 4.18 -20.67
N SER A 110 -7.94 4.02 -20.38
CA SER A 110 -9.04 4.13 -21.36
C SER A 110 -9.87 5.42 -21.24
N ASN A 111 -9.31 6.50 -20.70
CA ASN A 111 -9.97 7.81 -20.64
C ASN A 111 -9.07 8.91 -21.21
#